data_AF-A0A1L8DAN1-F1
#
_entry.id   AF-A0A1L8DAN1-F1
#
_cell.length_a   1.000
_cell.length_b   1.000
_cell.length_c   1.000
_cell.angle_alpha   90.00
_cell.angle_beta   90.00
_cell.angle_gamma   90.00
#
_symmetry.space_group_name_H-M   'P 1'
#
loop_
_entity.id
_entity.type
_entity.pdbx_description
1 polymer ?
#
loop_
_entity_poly.entity_id
_entity_poly.type
_entity_poly.pdbx_seq_one_letter_code
_entity_poly.pdbx_strand_id
1 'polypeptide(L)'
;YMRRVADELVFITTHCHFDGWLINIEFRLDESLVPMLKQFVGYLTEEIHRCVGGLVVWYDSLIENGMIVWQNEINDKNSAFFEICDGILLNYGWNEKNLENTEGLIALKYPGRKKNVFVGIDVFGRGQVAKFKTHETLEMIAKKDFSIGLFAIGWTFEAMQEESVDIFSQRGNPECNEAFFRRNNRFYSSFWGNLFTSGPCELPFYTSFCVGSGMVRRELGTVVSSSPWFNLRLQQPQMSTPIDHPYIEHHFEDSFDGGSCLRITSVSPRVYRLFCVDFNCTNDVLFSLALKRSNKDIDLDIVLFVVDAATEKRCRVVLSEDFLYTERVTWPGNCSMKSLVEENLMHVQHFLNRCNEKHIPVRDDVNGWETRFYYMSFDSSILAHIVDIGVRIRGQPFGGHWINLGAISIHSGVIGNLEYEKIDPQQFV
;
A
#
# COMPACT_ATOMS: atom_id res chain seq x y z
N TYR A 1 -31.33 1.69 25.90
CA TYR A 1 -30.86 0.45 25.27
C TYR A 1 -29.86 0.76 24.16
N MET A 2 -30.24 1.48 23.10
CA MET A 2 -29.35 1.79 21.96
C MET A 2 -28.03 2.47 22.33
N ARG A 3 -28.01 3.41 23.28
CA ARG A 3 -26.74 3.98 23.79
C ARG A 3 -25.78 2.90 24.31
N ARG A 4 -26.26 1.94 25.09
CA ARG A 4 -25.41 0.84 25.58
C ARG A 4 -24.84 0.01 24.43
N VAL A 5 -25.64 -0.25 23.40
CA VAL A 5 -25.17 -0.97 22.20
C VAL A 5 -24.05 -0.18 21.51
N ALA A 6 -24.22 1.13 21.34
CA ALA A 6 -23.19 1.98 20.76
C ALA A 6 -21.92 2.03 21.63
N ASP A 7 -22.06 2.13 22.96
CA ASP A 7 -20.93 2.10 23.90
C ASP A 7 -20.14 0.78 23.78
N GLU A 8 -20.81 -0.36 23.61
CA GLU A 8 -20.16 -1.65 23.38
C GLU A 8 -19.44 -1.70 22.03
N LEU A 9 -20.01 -1.12 20.97
CA LEU A 9 -19.33 -1.02 19.67
C LEU A 9 -18.07 -0.17 19.77
N VAL A 10 -18.12 0.96 20.50
CA VAL A 10 -16.94 1.81 20.77
C VAL A 10 -15.90 1.07 21.60
N PHE A 11 -16.32 0.30 22.60
CA PHE A 11 -15.43 -0.56 23.38
C PHE A 11 -14.73 -1.59 22.49
N ILE A 12 -15.47 -2.30 21.63
CA ILE A 12 -14.91 -3.29 20.69
C ILE A 12 -13.91 -2.62 19.74
N THR A 13 -14.26 -1.47 19.16
CA THR A 13 -13.37 -0.71 18.27
C THR A 13 -12.06 -0.33 18.96
N THR A 14 -12.15 0.19 20.19
CA THR A 14 -10.97 0.61 20.97
C THR A 14 -10.13 -0.59 21.40
N HIS A 15 -10.77 -1.68 21.83
CA HIS A 15 -10.09 -2.87 22.33
C HIS A 15 -9.41 -3.68 21.21
N CYS A 16 -10.05 -3.78 20.05
CA CYS A 16 -9.54 -4.53 18.90
C CYS A 16 -8.72 -3.67 17.92
N HIS A 17 -8.59 -2.37 18.18
CA HIS A 17 -7.77 -1.42 17.40
C HIS A 17 -8.13 -1.36 15.90
N PHE A 18 -9.39 -1.08 15.60
CA PHE A 18 -9.82 -0.72 14.25
C PHE A 18 -10.54 0.64 14.25
N ASP A 19 -10.87 1.16 13.07
CA ASP A 19 -11.12 2.60 12.88
C ASP A 19 -12.59 2.97 12.64
N GLY A 20 -13.55 2.12 13.04
CA GLY A 20 -14.98 2.44 12.97
C GLY A 20 -15.84 1.42 12.24
N TRP A 21 -16.95 1.85 11.64
CA TRP A 21 -18.05 0.97 11.24
C TRP A 21 -18.74 1.36 9.94
N LEU A 22 -19.04 0.36 9.10
CA LEU A 22 -20.06 0.45 8.05
C LEU A 22 -21.39 -0.08 8.60
N ILE A 23 -22.41 0.77 8.68
CA ILE A 23 -23.74 0.40 9.15
C ILE A 23 -24.62 0.04 7.95
N ASN A 24 -24.92 -1.25 7.83
CA ASN A 24 -25.79 -1.77 6.79
C ASN A 24 -27.06 -2.39 7.39
N ILE A 25 -28.20 -1.73 7.21
CA ILE A 25 -29.50 -2.16 7.71
C ILE A 25 -30.36 -2.63 6.53
N GLU A 26 -30.46 -3.94 6.33
CA GLU A 26 -31.18 -4.57 5.20
C GLU A 26 -32.50 -5.24 5.64
N PHE A 27 -33.15 -4.67 6.65
CA PHE A 27 -34.45 -5.14 7.12
C PHE A 27 -35.41 -3.98 7.34
N ARG A 28 -36.69 -4.21 7.05
CA ARG A 28 -37.75 -3.22 7.28
C ARG A 28 -37.87 -2.91 8.77
N LEU A 29 -37.86 -1.62 9.09
CA LEU A 29 -38.06 -1.10 10.44
C LEU A 29 -39.46 -0.48 10.55
N ASP A 30 -40.04 -0.53 11.75
CA ASP A 30 -41.21 0.28 12.07
C ASP A 30 -40.81 1.76 12.04
N GLU A 31 -41.60 2.60 11.36
CA GLU A 31 -41.32 4.04 11.21
C GLU A 31 -41.11 4.74 12.56
N SER A 32 -41.81 4.30 13.61
CA SER A 32 -41.67 4.85 14.98
C SER A 32 -40.29 4.63 15.59
N LEU A 33 -39.50 3.67 15.07
CA LEU A 33 -38.16 3.36 15.55
C LEU A 33 -37.05 4.08 14.77
N VAL A 34 -37.35 4.68 13.61
CA VAL A 34 -36.37 5.41 12.80
C VAL A 34 -35.70 6.56 13.57
N PRO A 35 -36.42 7.38 14.37
CA PRO A 35 -35.78 8.41 15.19
C PRO A 35 -34.74 7.84 16.18
N MET A 36 -35.04 6.67 16.76
CA MET A 36 -34.12 5.99 17.68
C MET A 36 -32.86 5.50 16.96
N LEU A 37 -33.02 4.98 15.74
CA LEU A 37 -31.90 4.55 14.89
C LEU A 37 -31.01 5.74 14.50
N LYS A 38 -31.60 6.89 14.14
CA LYS A 38 -30.85 8.12 13.87
C LYS A 38 -30.06 8.58 15.10
N GLN A 39 -30.65 8.55 16.29
CA GLN A 39 -29.92 8.86 17.53
C GLN A 39 -28.77 7.89 17.80
N PHE A 40 -28.97 6.60 17.52
CA PHE A 40 -27.92 5.60 17.66
C PHE A 40 -26.74 5.87 16.72
N VAL A 41 -27.01 6.10 15.43
CA VAL A 41 -25.95 6.36 14.43
C VAL A 41 -25.19 7.63 14.80
N GLY A 42 -25.88 8.74 15.10
CA GLY A 42 -25.22 9.99 15.48
C GLY A 42 -24.35 9.86 16.72
N TYR A 43 -24.87 9.19 17.77
CA TYR A 43 -24.09 8.97 18.99
C TYR A 43 -22.88 8.06 18.74
N LEU A 44 -23.03 6.99 17.94
CA LEU A 44 -21.90 6.13 17.57
C LEU A 44 -20.83 6.92 16.80
N THR A 45 -21.22 7.75 15.83
CA THR A 45 -20.31 8.62 15.08
C THR A 45 -19.52 9.55 16.01
N GLU A 46 -20.18 10.26 16.91
CA GLU A 46 -19.52 11.15 17.88
C GLU A 46 -18.49 10.41 18.73
N GLU A 47 -18.85 9.22 19.24
CA GLU A 47 -17.99 8.48 20.14
C GLU A 47 -16.82 7.79 19.43
N ILE A 48 -17.00 7.30 18.20
CA ILE A 48 -15.93 6.73 17.38
C ILE A 48 -14.89 7.80 17.04
N HIS A 49 -15.31 9.00 16.66
CA HIS A 49 -14.40 10.15 16.48
C HIS A 49 -13.62 10.44 17.77
N ARG A 50 -14.33 10.52 18.90
CA ARG A 50 -13.73 10.86 20.18
C ARG A 50 -12.69 9.84 20.65
N CYS A 51 -12.95 8.56 20.45
CA CYS A 51 -12.12 7.49 21.01
C CYS A 51 -10.96 7.07 20.11
N VAL A 52 -11.17 7.04 18.78
CA VAL A 52 -10.18 6.53 17.84
C VAL A 52 -9.95 7.42 16.62
N GLY A 53 -10.66 8.54 16.47
CA GLY A 53 -10.58 9.40 15.28
C GLY A 53 -11.07 8.71 13.99
N GLY A 54 -11.86 7.65 14.15
CA GLY A 54 -12.33 6.78 13.07
C GLY A 54 -13.59 7.29 12.35
N LEU A 55 -14.19 6.47 11.49
CA LEU A 55 -15.34 6.85 10.66
C LEU A 55 -16.53 5.89 10.82
N VAL A 56 -17.74 6.44 10.71
CA VAL A 56 -18.99 5.69 10.61
C VAL A 56 -19.65 6.00 9.26
N VAL A 57 -19.83 4.98 8.43
CA VAL A 57 -20.43 5.09 7.10
C VAL A 57 -21.78 4.41 7.07
N TRP A 58 -22.78 5.06 6.48
CA TRP A 58 -24.12 4.49 6.30
C TRP A 58 -24.26 3.82 4.93
N TYR A 59 -24.93 2.68 4.84
CA TYR A 59 -25.29 2.08 3.55
C TYR A 59 -26.67 2.55 3.08
N ASP A 60 -26.80 2.90 1.80
CA ASP A 60 -28.05 3.34 1.16
C ASP A 60 -29.06 2.18 1.00
N SER A 61 -29.72 1.79 2.09
CA SER A 61 -30.75 0.75 2.11
C SER A 61 -32.06 1.23 2.75
N LEU A 62 -32.04 1.62 4.02
CA LEU A 62 -33.21 2.02 4.79
C LEU A 62 -33.50 3.52 4.61
N ILE A 63 -34.75 3.86 4.27
CA ILE A 63 -35.21 5.24 4.10
C ILE A 63 -35.98 5.77 5.32
N GLU A 64 -36.30 7.07 5.34
CA GLU A 64 -36.87 7.76 6.51
C GLU A 64 -38.14 7.14 7.11
N ASN A 65 -38.93 6.39 6.33
CA ASN A 65 -40.15 5.73 6.81
C ASN A 65 -39.92 4.26 7.25
N GLY A 66 -38.66 3.82 7.35
CA GLY A 66 -38.28 2.48 7.77
C GLY A 66 -38.36 1.40 6.68
N MET A 67 -38.75 1.74 5.45
CA MET A 67 -38.72 0.79 4.33
C MET A 67 -37.28 0.57 3.81
N ILE A 68 -37.03 -0.61 3.25
CA ILE A 68 -35.80 -0.91 2.50
C ILE A 68 -36.05 -0.58 1.04
N VAL A 69 -35.47 0.54 0.60
CA VAL A 69 -35.51 1.00 -0.78
C VAL A 69 -34.18 1.69 -1.08
N TRP A 70 -33.29 0.97 -1.76
CA TRP A 70 -32.02 1.54 -2.23
C TRP A 70 -32.29 2.68 -3.22
N GLN A 71 -31.84 3.89 -2.93
CA GLN A 71 -32.09 5.05 -3.78
C GLN A 71 -31.10 5.14 -4.94
N ASN A 72 -29.90 4.60 -4.77
CA ASN A 72 -28.75 4.71 -5.67
C ASN A 72 -28.25 6.15 -5.87
N GLU A 73 -28.71 7.07 -5.04
CA GLU A 73 -28.39 8.50 -5.00
C GLU A 73 -28.65 9.02 -3.59
N ILE A 74 -28.11 10.19 -3.26
CA ILE A 74 -28.57 10.92 -2.08
C ILE A 74 -29.79 11.75 -2.47
N ASN A 75 -30.87 11.61 -1.72
CA ASN A 75 -32.08 12.41 -1.85
C ASN A 75 -32.76 12.60 -0.48
N ASP A 76 -33.88 13.32 -0.45
CA ASP A 76 -34.59 13.63 0.79
C ASP A 76 -35.07 12.38 1.57
N LYS A 77 -35.05 11.17 0.98
CA LYS A 77 -35.46 9.93 1.65
C LYS A 77 -34.34 9.25 2.44
N ASN A 78 -33.07 9.56 2.18
CA ASN A 78 -31.92 8.95 2.86
C ASN A 78 -30.92 9.98 3.42
N SER A 79 -31.00 11.25 3.03
CA SER A 79 -30.03 12.27 3.40
C SER A 79 -29.91 12.51 4.90
N ALA A 80 -31.00 12.29 5.66
CA ALA A 80 -30.96 12.43 7.12
C ALA A 80 -30.04 11.43 7.84
N PHE A 81 -29.71 10.28 7.22
CA PHE A 81 -28.68 9.39 7.75
C PHE A 81 -27.27 9.87 7.37
N PHE A 82 -27.10 10.37 6.15
CA PHE A 82 -25.84 10.97 5.71
C PHE A 82 -25.46 12.19 6.56
N GLU A 83 -26.42 12.98 7.00
CA GLU A 83 -26.22 14.17 7.86
C GLU A 83 -25.58 13.85 9.22
N ILE A 84 -25.86 12.67 9.77
CA ILE A 84 -25.51 12.32 11.16
C ILE A 84 -24.32 11.37 11.25
N CYS A 85 -23.71 11.00 10.13
CA CYS A 85 -22.52 10.15 10.08
C CYS A 85 -21.50 10.69 9.07
N ASP A 86 -20.36 10.02 8.92
CA ASP A 86 -19.23 10.53 8.16
C ASP A 86 -19.39 10.42 6.66
N GLY A 87 -20.14 9.43 6.19
CA GLY A 87 -20.35 9.22 4.78
C GLY A 87 -21.48 8.26 4.48
N ILE A 88 -21.78 8.14 3.19
CA ILE A 88 -22.77 7.19 2.69
C ILE A 88 -22.17 6.36 1.56
N LEU A 89 -22.35 5.05 1.64
CA LEU A 89 -22.12 4.11 0.55
C LEU A 89 -23.43 3.92 -0.22
N LEU A 90 -23.50 4.52 -1.41
CA LEU A 90 -24.63 4.37 -2.30
C LEU A 90 -24.69 2.96 -2.87
N ASN A 91 -25.90 2.45 -3.04
CA ASN A 91 -26.12 1.15 -3.67
C ASN A 91 -25.66 1.16 -5.14
N TYR A 92 -25.36 -0.02 -5.68
CA TYR A 92 -24.78 -0.23 -7.01
C TYR A 92 -25.79 -0.18 -8.17
N GLY A 93 -27.05 0.22 -7.95
CA GLY A 93 -28.07 0.33 -9.01
C GLY A 93 -28.15 1.70 -9.71
N TRP A 94 -27.10 2.52 -9.62
CA TRP A 94 -27.10 3.92 -10.09
C TRP A 94 -26.85 4.04 -11.60
N ASN A 95 -27.25 5.20 -12.14
CA ASN A 95 -26.92 5.67 -13.49
C ASN A 95 -26.44 7.14 -13.46
N GLU A 96 -26.12 7.71 -14.62
CA GLU A 96 -25.64 9.11 -14.72
C GLU A 96 -26.61 10.12 -14.10
N LYS A 97 -27.93 9.91 -14.25
CA LYS A 97 -28.94 10.80 -13.67
C LYS A 97 -28.89 10.77 -12.15
N ASN A 98 -28.65 9.60 -11.55
CA ASN A 98 -28.47 9.48 -10.10
C ASN A 98 -27.23 10.24 -9.60
N LEU A 99 -26.13 10.19 -10.37
CA LEU A 99 -24.93 10.97 -10.06
C LEU A 99 -25.18 12.48 -10.15
N GLU A 100 -25.89 12.93 -11.17
CA GLU A 100 -26.28 14.35 -11.33
C GLU A 100 -27.18 14.83 -10.19
N ASN A 101 -28.18 14.02 -9.81
CA ASN A 101 -29.08 14.36 -8.71
C ASN A 101 -28.31 14.46 -7.38
N THR A 102 -27.44 13.49 -7.12
CA THR A 102 -26.55 13.49 -5.94
C THR A 102 -25.65 14.73 -5.93
N GLU A 103 -25.03 15.05 -7.08
CA GLU A 103 -24.16 16.22 -7.22
C GLU A 103 -24.92 17.53 -6.94
N GLY A 104 -26.11 17.69 -7.51
CA GLY A 104 -26.96 18.85 -7.28
C GLY A 104 -27.36 19.01 -5.82
N LEU A 105 -27.76 17.91 -5.16
CA LEU A 105 -28.15 17.96 -3.75
C LEU A 105 -26.96 18.24 -2.83
N ILE A 106 -25.82 17.57 -3.04
CA ILE A 106 -24.60 17.80 -2.25
C ILE A 106 -24.15 19.26 -2.40
N ALA A 107 -24.11 19.80 -3.62
CA ALA A 107 -23.71 21.18 -3.84
C ALA A 107 -24.64 22.19 -3.15
N LEU A 108 -25.94 21.88 -3.06
CA LEU A 108 -26.94 22.75 -2.47
C LEU A 108 -26.99 22.66 -0.93
N LYS A 109 -26.97 21.45 -0.37
CA LYS A 109 -27.24 21.20 1.06
C LYS A 109 -26.00 20.82 1.87
N TYR A 110 -24.98 20.23 1.25
CA TYR A 110 -23.83 19.65 1.95
C TYR A 110 -22.49 20.07 1.31
N PRO A 111 -22.24 21.39 1.14
CA PRO A 111 -21.02 21.87 0.52
C PRO A 111 -19.79 21.34 1.28
N GLY A 112 -18.81 20.81 0.53
CA GLY A 112 -17.60 20.19 1.09
C GLY A 112 -17.71 18.69 1.38
N ARG A 113 -18.91 18.09 1.37
CA ARG A 113 -19.09 16.66 1.67
C ARG A 113 -19.13 15.72 0.46
N LYS A 114 -18.68 16.19 -0.72
CA LYS A 114 -18.71 15.40 -1.96
C LYS A 114 -17.90 14.11 -1.86
N LYS A 115 -16.73 14.16 -1.20
CA LYS A 115 -15.86 13.01 -0.97
C LYS A 115 -16.35 12.04 0.12
N ASN A 116 -17.41 12.43 0.85
CA ASN A 116 -18.08 11.55 1.82
C ASN A 116 -19.15 10.66 1.16
N VAL A 117 -19.36 10.79 -0.16
CA VAL A 117 -20.27 9.96 -0.94
C VAL A 117 -19.45 8.90 -1.67
N PHE A 118 -19.57 7.66 -1.25
CA PHE A 118 -18.95 6.50 -1.88
C PHE A 118 -19.97 5.87 -2.83
N VAL A 119 -19.74 5.98 -4.13
CA VAL A 119 -20.64 5.40 -5.13
C VAL A 119 -20.29 3.92 -5.31
N GLY A 120 -21.23 3.04 -5.01
CA GLY A 120 -21.02 1.59 -5.00
C GLY A 120 -20.80 0.99 -6.39
N ILE A 121 -19.81 0.11 -6.52
CA ILE A 121 -19.60 -0.75 -7.67
C ILE A 121 -19.61 -2.19 -7.18
N ASP A 122 -20.56 -3.00 -7.65
CA ASP A 122 -20.52 -4.44 -7.41
C ASP A 122 -19.52 -5.10 -8.36
N VAL A 123 -18.36 -5.52 -7.83
CA VAL A 123 -17.26 -6.06 -8.64
C VAL A 123 -17.63 -7.39 -9.32
N PHE A 124 -18.63 -8.12 -8.79
CA PHE A 124 -19.19 -9.30 -9.47
C PHE A 124 -19.95 -8.96 -10.76
N GLY A 125 -20.32 -7.69 -10.98
CA GLY A 125 -20.99 -7.22 -12.18
C GLY A 125 -22.46 -7.56 -12.25
N ARG A 126 -23.16 -7.68 -11.12
CA ARG A 126 -24.62 -7.91 -11.12
C ARG A 126 -25.32 -6.58 -11.39
N GLY A 127 -25.78 -6.40 -12.63
CA GLY A 127 -26.51 -5.20 -13.04
C GLY A 127 -25.62 -3.99 -13.39
N GLN A 128 -24.30 -4.16 -13.45
CA GLN A 128 -23.34 -3.13 -13.84
C GLN A 128 -22.16 -3.71 -14.63
N VAL A 129 -21.45 -2.85 -15.36
CA VAL A 129 -20.17 -3.20 -15.99
C VAL A 129 -19.10 -3.26 -14.91
N ALA A 130 -18.61 -4.46 -14.57
CA ALA A 130 -17.59 -4.62 -13.53
C ALA A 130 -16.58 -5.70 -13.90
N LYS A 131 -16.13 -6.53 -12.94
CA LYS A 131 -15.11 -7.55 -13.16
C LYS A 131 -13.80 -6.87 -13.63
N PHE A 132 -13.13 -7.38 -14.66
CA PHE A 132 -11.97 -6.71 -15.25
C PHE A 132 -12.32 -5.37 -15.96
N LYS A 133 -13.60 -5.07 -16.15
CA LYS A 133 -14.08 -3.80 -16.71
C LYS A 133 -14.54 -2.81 -15.64
N THR A 134 -14.26 -3.06 -14.35
CA THR A 134 -14.60 -2.13 -13.25
C THR A 134 -14.08 -0.71 -13.48
N HIS A 135 -12.95 -0.54 -14.19
CA HIS A 135 -12.45 0.78 -14.58
C HIS A 135 -13.47 1.61 -15.38
N GLU A 136 -14.26 0.98 -16.26
CA GLU A 136 -15.27 1.68 -17.09
C GLU A 136 -16.34 2.35 -16.22
N THR A 137 -16.85 1.63 -15.20
CA THR A 137 -17.83 2.16 -14.27
C THR A 137 -17.21 3.13 -13.26
N LEU A 138 -15.98 2.86 -12.82
CA LEU A 138 -15.24 3.73 -11.92
C LEU A 138 -14.96 5.11 -12.54
N GLU A 139 -14.58 5.15 -13.83
CA GLU A 139 -14.33 6.41 -14.55
C GLU A 139 -15.56 7.33 -14.60
N MET A 140 -16.77 6.77 -14.65
CA MET A 140 -18.00 7.58 -14.59
C MET A 140 -18.15 8.29 -13.25
N ILE A 141 -17.80 7.61 -12.15
CA ILE A 141 -17.80 8.16 -10.79
C ILE A 141 -16.70 9.21 -10.65
N ALA A 142 -15.48 8.88 -11.11
CA ALA A 142 -14.31 9.75 -11.01
C ALA A 142 -14.48 11.06 -11.81
N LYS A 143 -15.11 11.02 -13.00
CA LYS A 143 -15.47 12.23 -13.78
C LYS A 143 -16.38 13.19 -13.02
N LYS A 144 -17.17 12.67 -12.08
CA LYS A 144 -18.02 13.44 -11.18
C LYS A 144 -17.33 13.78 -9.87
N ASP A 145 -16.06 13.47 -9.69
CA ASP A 145 -15.28 13.77 -8.47
C ASP A 145 -15.86 13.16 -7.18
N PHE A 146 -16.64 12.09 -7.27
CA PHE A 146 -17.12 11.33 -6.11
C PHE A 146 -16.10 10.29 -5.63
N SER A 147 -16.28 9.79 -4.41
CA SER A 147 -15.53 8.64 -3.90
C SER A 147 -16.13 7.33 -4.41
N ILE A 148 -15.35 6.26 -4.41
CA ILE A 148 -15.74 4.94 -4.97
C ILE A 148 -15.88 3.94 -3.83
N GLY A 149 -16.96 3.15 -3.84
CA GLY A 149 -17.14 2.01 -2.95
C GLY A 149 -17.07 0.70 -3.73
N LEU A 150 -16.00 -0.09 -3.55
CA LEU A 150 -15.88 -1.39 -4.22
C LEU A 150 -16.50 -2.50 -3.36
N PHE A 151 -17.63 -3.04 -3.82
CA PHE A 151 -18.29 -4.17 -3.17
C PHE A 151 -17.81 -5.50 -3.76
N ALA A 152 -17.58 -6.48 -2.88
CA ALA A 152 -17.24 -7.87 -3.24
C ALA A 152 -15.97 -8.00 -4.13
N ILE A 153 -14.90 -7.28 -3.77
CA ILE A 153 -13.57 -7.40 -4.42
C ILE A 153 -12.96 -8.80 -4.36
N GLY A 154 -13.49 -9.67 -3.49
CA GLY A 154 -13.20 -11.10 -3.42
C GLY A 154 -13.41 -11.84 -4.75
N TRP A 155 -14.18 -11.26 -5.69
CA TRP A 155 -14.27 -11.71 -7.08
C TRP A 155 -12.90 -11.95 -7.76
N THR A 156 -11.87 -11.16 -7.41
CA THR A 156 -10.51 -11.34 -7.94
C THR A 156 -9.91 -12.70 -7.55
N PHE A 157 -10.31 -13.27 -6.42
CA PHE A 157 -9.91 -14.60 -5.95
C PHE A 157 -10.94 -15.68 -6.32
N GLU A 158 -12.21 -15.47 -5.99
CA GLU A 158 -13.27 -16.48 -6.11
C GLU A 158 -13.51 -16.94 -7.55
N ALA A 159 -13.42 -16.03 -8.52
CA ALA A 159 -13.66 -16.38 -9.92
C ALA A 159 -12.52 -17.22 -10.54
N MET A 160 -11.36 -17.37 -9.87
CA MET A 160 -10.31 -18.28 -10.34
C MET A 160 -10.76 -19.74 -10.31
N GLN A 161 -11.79 -20.07 -9.50
CA GLN A 161 -12.40 -21.39 -9.50
C GLN A 161 -13.00 -21.75 -10.87
N GLU A 162 -13.51 -20.76 -11.61
CA GLU A 162 -14.00 -20.94 -12.98
C GLU A 162 -12.85 -21.11 -14.00
N GLU A 163 -11.65 -20.63 -13.65
CA GLU A 163 -10.42 -20.73 -14.42
C GLU A 163 -9.61 -22.02 -14.08
N SER A 164 -10.23 -22.99 -13.40
CA SER A 164 -9.64 -24.27 -12.98
C SER A 164 -8.50 -24.19 -11.96
N VAL A 165 -8.37 -23.07 -11.25
CA VAL A 165 -7.46 -22.96 -10.09
C VAL A 165 -8.18 -23.48 -8.84
N ASP A 166 -7.58 -24.43 -8.13
CA ASP A 166 -8.13 -24.93 -6.86
C ASP A 166 -7.85 -23.92 -5.73
N ILE A 167 -8.88 -23.12 -5.42
CA ILE A 167 -8.85 -22.14 -4.32
C ILE A 167 -9.22 -22.74 -2.96
N PHE A 168 -9.66 -24.00 -2.91
CA PHE A 168 -10.10 -24.68 -1.68
C PHE A 168 -9.06 -25.66 -1.14
N SER A 169 -7.91 -25.80 -1.80
CA SER A 169 -6.79 -26.62 -1.34
C SER A 169 -6.39 -26.26 0.09
N GLN A 170 -6.67 -27.17 1.03
CA GLN A 170 -6.29 -27.02 2.44
C GLN A 170 -4.78 -26.98 2.65
N ARG A 171 -4.01 -27.53 1.71
CA ARG A 171 -2.55 -27.54 1.76
C ARG A 171 -1.94 -26.25 1.17
N GLY A 172 -2.74 -25.39 0.55
CA GLY A 172 -2.25 -24.32 -0.31
C GLY A 172 -1.54 -24.87 -1.54
N ASN A 173 -1.40 -24.04 -2.57
CA ASN A 173 -0.53 -24.34 -3.69
C ASN A 173 0.08 -23.01 -4.21
N PRO A 174 1.33 -23.00 -4.69
CA PRO A 174 1.96 -21.79 -5.25
C PRO A 174 1.18 -21.21 -6.43
N GLU A 175 0.60 -22.07 -7.27
CA GLU A 175 -0.20 -21.67 -8.44
C GLU A 175 -1.37 -20.74 -8.07
N CYS A 176 -2.05 -20.98 -6.94
CA CYS A 176 -3.16 -20.17 -6.45
C CYS A 176 -2.69 -18.79 -6.03
N ASN A 177 -1.57 -18.70 -5.31
CA ASN A 177 -0.97 -17.42 -4.96
C ASN A 177 -0.56 -16.65 -6.22
N GLU A 178 0.17 -17.28 -7.14
CA GLU A 178 0.61 -16.65 -8.39
C GLU A 178 -0.56 -16.20 -9.26
N ALA A 179 -1.57 -17.04 -9.43
CA ALA A 179 -2.79 -16.72 -10.16
C ALA A 179 -3.52 -15.55 -9.50
N PHE A 180 -3.70 -15.58 -8.17
CA PHE A 180 -4.35 -14.50 -7.43
C PHE A 180 -3.62 -13.17 -7.62
N PHE A 181 -2.30 -13.14 -7.41
CA PHE A 181 -1.53 -11.90 -7.55
C PHE A 181 -1.55 -11.37 -8.99
N ARG A 182 -1.43 -12.24 -10.00
CA ARG A 182 -1.58 -11.83 -11.41
C ARG A 182 -2.95 -11.20 -11.67
N ARG A 183 -4.00 -11.81 -11.15
CA ARG A 183 -5.39 -11.37 -11.34
C ARG A 183 -5.70 -10.08 -10.59
N ASN A 184 -5.27 -10.01 -9.34
CA ASN A 184 -5.42 -8.87 -8.45
C ASN A 184 -4.65 -7.65 -8.99
N ASN A 185 -3.41 -7.84 -9.43
CA ASN A 185 -2.63 -6.78 -10.06
C ASN A 185 -3.30 -6.28 -11.34
N ARG A 186 -3.71 -7.17 -12.26
CA ARG A 186 -4.46 -6.78 -13.47
C ARG A 186 -5.72 -5.96 -13.13
N PHE A 187 -6.46 -6.36 -12.10
CA PHE A 187 -7.64 -5.64 -11.65
C PHE A 187 -7.29 -4.22 -11.19
N TYR A 188 -6.39 -4.06 -10.22
CA TYR A 188 -6.02 -2.73 -9.71
C TYR A 188 -5.30 -1.86 -10.74
N SER A 189 -4.42 -2.43 -11.60
CA SER A 189 -3.75 -1.70 -12.68
C SER A 189 -4.75 -1.02 -13.63
N SER A 190 -5.93 -1.63 -13.84
CA SER A 190 -6.91 -1.11 -14.80
C SER A 190 -7.52 0.24 -14.43
N PHE A 191 -7.53 0.60 -13.14
CA PHE A 191 -8.08 1.87 -12.66
C PHE A 191 -7.15 2.63 -11.70
N TRP A 192 -5.92 2.15 -11.52
CA TRP A 192 -4.91 2.76 -10.65
C TRP A 192 -4.72 4.27 -10.88
N GLY A 193 -4.74 4.71 -12.15
CA GLY A 193 -4.57 6.11 -12.52
C GLY A 193 -5.68 7.04 -12.01
N ASN A 194 -6.81 6.50 -11.53
CA ASN A 194 -7.90 7.25 -10.91
C ASN A 194 -7.85 7.22 -9.37
N LEU A 195 -6.89 6.50 -8.78
CA LEU A 195 -6.76 6.34 -7.34
C LEU A 195 -5.62 7.21 -6.80
N PHE A 196 -5.79 7.67 -5.57
CA PHE A 196 -4.69 8.26 -4.81
C PHE A 196 -3.84 7.14 -4.19
N THR A 197 -2.52 7.21 -4.42
CA THR A 197 -1.56 6.28 -3.83
C THR A 197 -0.95 6.88 -2.57
N SER A 198 -1.38 6.40 -1.40
CA SER A 198 -0.64 6.59 -0.17
C SER A 198 0.24 5.37 0.09
N GLY A 199 1.47 5.58 0.51
CA GLY A 199 2.33 4.52 0.97
C GLY A 199 3.07 4.89 2.25
N PRO A 200 4.03 4.08 2.69
CA PRO A 200 4.71 4.25 3.97
C PRO A 200 5.34 5.64 4.12
N CYS A 201 5.11 6.28 5.26
CA CYS A 201 5.62 7.62 5.57
C CYS A 201 6.43 7.70 6.87
N GLU A 202 6.71 6.55 7.50
CA GLU A 202 7.45 6.46 8.75
C GLU A 202 8.70 5.60 8.59
N LEU A 203 9.77 6.00 9.30
CA LEU A 203 11.00 5.22 9.47
C LEU A 203 11.07 4.71 10.93
N PRO A 204 11.63 3.51 11.17
CA PRO A 204 12.23 2.61 10.19
C PRO A 204 11.20 1.91 9.30
N PHE A 205 11.63 1.54 8.10
CA PHE A 205 10.85 0.77 7.14
C PHE A 205 11.51 -0.58 6.86
N TYR A 206 10.75 -1.67 6.88
CA TYR A 206 11.22 -3.01 6.53
C TYR A 206 10.17 -3.75 5.70
N THR A 207 10.62 -4.43 4.65
CA THR A 207 9.81 -5.41 3.95
C THR A 207 10.68 -6.49 3.31
N SER A 208 10.21 -7.73 3.41
CA SER A 208 10.68 -8.88 2.64
C SER A 208 9.72 -9.28 1.53
N PHE A 209 8.70 -8.45 1.28
CA PHE A 209 7.61 -8.73 0.34
C PHE A 209 6.84 -10.00 0.69
N CYS A 210 6.86 -10.41 1.97
CA CYS A 210 6.06 -11.53 2.43
C CYS A 210 4.57 -11.18 2.40
N VAL A 211 3.81 -11.97 1.65
CA VAL A 211 2.36 -11.77 1.48
C VAL A 211 1.51 -12.33 2.64
N GLY A 212 2.14 -12.84 3.70
CA GLY A 212 1.46 -13.50 4.81
C GLY A 212 1.06 -14.96 4.53
N SER A 213 1.60 -15.57 3.48
CA SER A 213 1.42 -17.00 3.18
C SER A 213 2.63 -17.59 2.47
N GLY A 214 2.72 -18.92 2.43
CA GLY A 214 3.72 -19.64 1.66
C GLY A 214 3.75 -21.14 1.94
N MET A 215 4.42 -21.91 1.08
CA MET A 215 4.63 -23.35 1.28
C MET A 215 5.75 -23.65 2.27
N VAL A 216 6.72 -22.74 2.36
CA VAL A 216 7.87 -22.78 3.26
C VAL A 216 7.93 -21.43 3.97
N ARG A 217 8.28 -21.43 5.26
CA ARG A 217 8.59 -20.21 6.00
C ARG A 217 10.09 -20.12 6.20
N ARG A 218 10.66 -18.97 5.84
CA ARG A 218 12.07 -18.66 6.05
C ARG A 218 12.25 -17.48 6.99
N GLU A 219 13.36 -17.47 7.70
CA GLU A 219 13.86 -16.33 8.45
C GLU A 219 15.34 -16.17 8.07
N LEU A 220 15.72 -14.98 7.60
CA LEU A 220 17.06 -14.67 7.11
C LEU A 220 17.58 -15.68 6.07
N GLY A 221 16.71 -16.13 5.17
CA GLY A 221 17.00 -17.11 4.12
C GLY A 221 17.03 -18.57 4.59
N THR A 222 16.97 -18.84 5.89
CA THR A 222 16.95 -20.20 6.45
C THR A 222 15.53 -20.71 6.60
N VAL A 223 15.28 -21.97 6.22
CA VAL A 223 13.98 -22.62 6.43
C VAL A 223 13.74 -22.83 7.92
N VAL A 224 12.69 -22.20 8.45
CA VAL A 224 12.23 -22.36 9.84
C VAL A 224 10.98 -23.24 9.94
N SER A 225 10.23 -23.36 8.84
CA SER A 225 9.12 -24.32 8.72
C SER A 225 8.99 -24.78 7.27
N SER A 226 8.87 -26.09 7.07
CA SER A 226 8.59 -26.72 5.78
C SER A 226 7.09 -27.01 5.55
N SER A 227 6.23 -26.56 6.46
CA SER A 227 4.78 -26.74 6.35
C SER A 227 4.12 -25.50 5.71
N PRO A 228 3.09 -25.69 4.86
CA PRO A 228 2.31 -24.58 4.32
C PRO A 228 1.67 -23.75 5.43
N TRP A 229 1.57 -22.46 5.21
CA TRP A 229 1.05 -21.54 6.21
C TRP A 229 0.35 -20.33 5.58
N PHE A 230 -0.62 -19.80 6.31
CA PHE A 230 -1.35 -18.58 5.99
C PHE A 230 -1.62 -17.82 7.29
N ASN A 231 -1.11 -16.60 7.39
CA ASN A 231 -1.32 -15.70 8.51
C ASN A 231 -1.06 -14.26 8.06
N LEU A 232 -2.14 -13.52 7.78
CA LEU A 232 -2.04 -12.12 7.33
C LEU A 232 -1.43 -11.19 8.38
N ARG A 233 -1.34 -11.57 9.66
CA ARG A 233 -0.57 -10.80 10.67
C ARG A 233 0.93 -10.78 10.38
N LEU A 234 1.42 -11.70 9.55
CA LEU A 234 2.81 -11.78 9.10
C LEU A 234 3.00 -11.18 7.69
N GLN A 235 1.93 -10.66 7.07
CA GLN A 235 2.06 -9.89 5.84
C GLN A 235 2.90 -8.64 6.12
N GLN A 236 3.87 -8.38 5.26
CA GLN A 236 4.73 -7.21 5.33
C GLN A 236 4.32 -6.19 4.26
N PRO A 237 4.75 -4.92 4.36
CA PRO A 237 4.42 -3.90 3.37
C PRO A 237 4.67 -4.38 1.93
N GLN A 238 3.63 -4.30 1.11
CA GLN A 238 3.69 -4.66 -0.31
C GLN A 238 3.93 -3.42 -1.16
N MET A 239 4.33 -3.62 -2.42
CA MET A 239 4.53 -2.52 -3.38
C MET A 239 3.31 -1.59 -3.40
N SER A 240 3.58 -0.28 -3.45
CA SER A 240 2.52 0.73 -3.48
C SER A 240 1.82 0.80 -4.83
N THR A 241 2.39 0.23 -5.88
CA THR A 241 1.80 0.22 -7.22
C THR A 241 1.48 -1.22 -7.66
N PRO A 242 0.34 -1.44 -8.35
CA PRO A 242 0.04 -2.73 -8.95
C PRO A 242 1.12 -3.17 -9.96
N ILE A 243 1.39 -4.47 -10.01
CA ILE A 243 2.29 -5.05 -11.01
C ILE A 243 1.61 -5.10 -12.37
N ASP A 244 1.98 -4.22 -13.28
CA ASP A 244 1.42 -4.15 -14.64
C ASP A 244 2.37 -4.71 -15.72
N HIS A 245 3.55 -5.22 -15.33
CA HIS A 245 4.60 -5.63 -16.25
C HIS A 245 5.02 -7.10 -16.04
N PRO A 246 5.23 -7.93 -17.08
CA PRO A 246 5.62 -9.34 -16.96
C PRO A 246 7.02 -9.60 -16.41
N TYR A 247 7.77 -8.57 -15.99
CA TYR A 247 9.17 -8.75 -15.60
C TYR A 247 9.41 -8.61 -14.10
N ILE A 248 8.38 -8.28 -13.33
CA ILE A 248 8.42 -8.26 -11.88
C ILE A 248 7.23 -9.07 -11.38
N GLU A 249 7.44 -9.92 -10.39
CA GLU A 249 6.38 -10.75 -9.82
C GLU A 249 6.72 -11.14 -8.38
N HIS A 250 5.70 -11.51 -7.61
CA HIS A 250 5.92 -12.25 -6.37
C HIS A 250 6.46 -13.64 -6.70
N HIS A 251 7.48 -14.05 -5.98
CA HIS A 251 8.10 -15.36 -6.13
C HIS A 251 8.00 -16.13 -4.81
N PHE A 252 7.51 -17.37 -4.88
CA PHE A 252 7.12 -18.17 -3.70
C PHE A 252 8.05 -19.36 -3.40
N GLU A 253 8.99 -19.67 -4.29
CA GLU A 253 9.90 -20.82 -4.09
C GLU A 253 11.07 -20.47 -3.14
N ASP A 254 11.47 -19.20 -3.10
CA ASP A 254 12.52 -18.67 -2.22
C ASP A 254 12.09 -17.36 -1.54
N SER A 255 12.70 -17.05 -0.40
CA SER A 255 12.41 -15.85 0.38
C SER A 255 13.55 -15.53 1.35
N PHE A 256 13.74 -14.25 1.68
CA PHE A 256 14.61 -13.86 2.78
C PHE A 256 13.88 -14.07 4.11
N ASP A 257 12.76 -13.37 4.31
CA ASP A 257 11.84 -13.62 5.42
C ASP A 257 10.45 -13.95 4.91
N GLY A 258 9.76 -14.86 5.61
CA GLY A 258 8.41 -15.26 5.30
C GLY A 258 8.36 -16.25 4.14
N GLY A 259 7.37 -16.11 3.27
CA GLY A 259 7.00 -17.11 2.26
C GLY A 259 7.10 -16.65 0.81
N SER A 260 7.55 -15.41 0.58
CA SER A 260 7.72 -14.85 -0.76
C SER A 260 8.78 -13.76 -0.76
N CYS A 261 9.33 -13.49 -1.95
CA CYS A 261 10.11 -12.30 -2.28
C CYS A 261 9.63 -11.70 -3.61
N LEU A 262 10.29 -10.67 -4.14
CA LEU A 262 10.07 -10.23 -5.52
C LEU A 262 11.11 -10.86 -6.45
N ARG A 263 10.68 -11.34 -7.61
CA ARG A 263 11.56 -11.73 -8.71
C ARG A 263 11.48 -10.70 -9.82
N ILE A 264 12.64 -10.33 -10.35
CA ILE A 264 12.81 -9.33 -11.39
C ILE A 264 13.63 -9.98 -12.51
N THR A 265 13.04 -10.17 -13.69
CA THR A 265 13.65 -10.89 -14.83
C THR A 265 14.15 -9.97 -15.93
N SER A 266 13.62 -8.75 -15.95
CA SER A 266 14.05 -7.67 -16.83
C SER A 266 13.47 -6.38 -16.27
N VAL A 267 14.14 -5.27 -16.48
CA VAL A 267 13.45 -4.00 -16.53
C VAL A 267 14.03 -3.30 -17.73
N SER A 268 13.14 -2.69 -18.51
CA SER A 268 13.51 -1.71 -19.54
C SER A 268 14.58 -0.76 -18.97
N PRO A 269 15.35 0.01 -19.77
CA PRO A 269 16.18 1.10 -19.22
C PRO A 269 15.43 2.12 -18.34
N ARG A 270 14.11 1.97 -18.15
CA ARG A 270 13.26 2.71 -17.24
C ARG A 270 13.25 2.09 -15.84
N VAL A 271 13.32 2.95 -14.84
CA VAL A 271 13.11 2.62 -13.42
C VAL A 271 11.69 2.10 -13.22
N TYR A 272 11.55 0.97 -12.55
CA TYR A 272 10.26 0.45 -12.11
C TYR A 272 10.01 0.88 -10.66
N ARG A 273 8.92 1.60 -10.40
CA ARG A 273 8.54 2.05 -9.05
C ARG A 273 8.06 0.85 -8.22
N LEU A 274 8.63 0.68 -7.04
CA LEU A 274 8.14 -0.29 -6.05
C LEU A 274 7.24 0.39 -5.01
N PHE A 275 7.68 1.52 -4.47
CA PHE A 275 6.96 2.21 -3.40
C PHE A 275 6.80 3.70 -3.69
N CYS A 276 5.59 4.20 -3.44
CA CYS A 276 5.35 5.60 -3.14
C CYS A 276 5.53 5.74 -1.63
N VAL A 277 6.43 6.60 -1.19
CA VAL A 277 6.74 6.78 0.24
C VAL A 277 6.75 8.26 0.58
N ASP A 278 6.88 8.58 1.86
CA ASP A 278 7.17 9.94 2.31
C ASP A 278 8.03 9.89 3.57
N PHE A 279 9.31 9.55 3.39
CA PHE A 279 10.24 9.43 4.50
C PHE A 279 11.00 10.73 4.73
N ASN A 280 10.74 11.36 5.86
CA ASN A 280 11.50 12.51 6.32
C ASN A 280 12.95 12.09 6.64
N CYS A 281 13.92 12.70 5.98
CA CYS A 281 15.35 12.42 6.09
C CYS A 281 16.12 13.54 6.83
N THR A 282 15.60 13.96 7.98
CA THR A 282 16.26 14.97 8.85
C THR A 282 17.55 14.45 9.47
N ASN A 283 17.66 13.15 9.74
CA ASN A 283 18.91 12.49 10.11
C ASN A 283 19.45 11.71 8.92
N ASP A 284 20.67 11.21 9.07
CA ASP A 284 21.27 10.29 8.12
C ASP A 284 20.40 9.06 7.92
N VAL A 285 20.49 8.47 6.72
CA VAL A 285 19.68 7.34 6.30
C VAL A 285 20.59 6.16 5.98
N LEU A 286 20.27 5.01 6.57
CA LEU A 286 20.84 3.73 6.19
C LEU A 286 19.82 2.97 5.34
N PHE A 287 20.13 2.76 4.07
CA PHE A 287 19.40 1.87 3.19
C PHE A 287 20.11 0.52 3.14
N SER A 288 19.37 -0.57 3.25
CA SER A 288 19.91 -1.92 3.17
C SER A 288 19.01 -2.81 2.33
N LEU A 289 19.60 -3.77 1.64
CA LEU A 289 18.84 -4.74 0.85
C LEU A 289 19.49 -6.12 0.87
N ALA A 290 18.66 -7.14 0.68
CA ALA A 290 19.08 -8.53 0.50
C ALA A 290 18.61 -9.02 -0.87
N LEU A 291 19.50 -9.56 -1.70
CA LEU A 291 19.17 -10.05 -3.03
C LEU A 291 19.86 -11.38 -3.37
N LYS A 292 19.33 -12.08 -4.37
CA LYS A 292 19.97 -13.23 -5.03
C LYS A 292 19.94 -13.01 -6.53
N ARG A 293 21.06 -13.31 -7.20
CA ARG A 293 21.19 -13.15 -8.65
C ARG A 293 21.43 -14.50 -9.31
N SER A 294 20.80 -14.73 -10.46
CA SER A 294 21.08 -15.93 -11.27
C SER A 294 22.42 -15.86 -11.99
N ASN A 295 22.93 -14.65 -12.21
CA ASN A 295 24.18 -14.37 -12.92
C ASN A 295 24.84 -13.12 -12.29
N LYS A 296 26.16 -13.12 -12.18
CA LYS A 296 26.95 -11.99 -11.66
C LYS A 296 27.06 -10.83 -12.65
N ASP A 297 26.81 -11.07 -13.93
CA ASP A 297 26.84 -10.04 -14.98
C ASP A 297 25.60 -9.13 -15.00
N ILE A 298 24.61 -9.45 -14.16
CA ILE A 298 23.44 -8.61 -13.93
C ILE A 298 23.44 -8.07 -12.51
N ASP A 299 22.92 -6.87 -12.34
CA ASP A 299 22.85 -6.23 -11.04
C ASP A 299 21.56 -5.41 -10.86
N LEU A 300 21.21 -5.11 -9.61
CA LEU A 300 20.03 -4.34 -9.24
C LEU A 300 20.43 -2.98 -8.64
N ASP A 301 20.08 -1.92 -9.35
CA ASP A 301 20.09 -0.57 -8.82
C ASP A 301 18.80 -0.31 -8.04
N ILE A 302 18.93 0.32 -6.87
CA ILE A 302 17.81 1.01 -6.23
C ILE A 302 17.87 2.48 -6.64
N VAL A 303 16.73 3.02 -7.08
CA VAL A 303 16.61 4.43 -7.46
C VAL A 303 15.64 5.11 -6.51
N LEU A 304 16.16 6.01 -5.68
CA LEU A 304 15.36 6.81 -4.76
C LEU A 304 15.06 8.16 -5.40
N PHE A 305 13.82 8.61 -5.34
CA PHE A 305 13.50 10.00 -5.67
C PHE A 305 13.44 10.79 -4.37
N VAL A 306 14.24 11.84 -4.29
CA VAL A 306 14.32 12.72 -3.13
C VAL A 306 13.83 14.10 -3.52
N VAL A 307 13.02 14.69 -2.65
CA VAL A 307 12.49 16.05 -2.79
C VAL A 307 12.96 16.87 -1.60
N ASP A 308 13.37 18.10 -1.85
CA ASP A 308 13.45 19.12 -0.80
C ASP A 308 12.05 19.68 -0.55
N ALA A 309 11.42 19.32 0.56
CA ALA A 309 10.06 19.72 0.89
C ALA A 309 9.90 21.26 1.02
N ALA A 310 11.00 22.01 1.22
CA ALA A 310 10.95 23.47 1.27
C ALA A 310 10.94 24.13 -0.12
N THR A 311 11.63 23.56 -1.11
CA THR A 311 11.79 24.17 -2.45
C THR A 311 11.17 23.37 -3.59
N GLU A 312 10.62 22.19 -3.31
CA GLU A 312 10.09 21.19 -4.25
C GLU A 312 11.10 20.68 -5.29
N LYS A 313 12.38 21.06 -5.14
CA LYS A 313 13.47 20.60 -5.99
C LYS A 313 13.70 19.10 -5.81
N ARG A 314 14.08 18.44 -6.90
CA ARG A 314 14.14 16.96 -6.95
C ARG A 314 15.51 16.46 -7.41
N CYS A 315 15.92 15.33 -6.86
CA CYS A 315 17.04 14.55 -7.37
C CYS A 315 16.69 13.06 -7.37
N ARG A 316 17.44 12.29 -8.17
CA ARG A 316 17.45 10.83 -8.05
C ARG A 316 18.77 10.38 -7.47
N VAL A 317 18.69 9.56 -6.45
CA VAL A 317 19.84 8.88 -5.84
C VAL A 317 19.83 7.45 -6.32
N VAL A 318 20.92 7.01 -6.94
CA VAL A 318 21.06 5.64 -7.42
C VAL A 318 22.01 4.88 -6.50
N LEU A 319 21.51 3.81 -5.89
CA LEU A 319 22.25 2.87 -5.06
C LEU A 319 22.63 1.65 -5.92
N SER A 320 23.91 1.53 -6.27
CA SER A 320 24.44 0.44 -7.11
C SER A 320 25.73 -0.16 -6.52
N GLU A 321 26.11 -1.36 -6.98
CA GLU A 321 27.31 -2.08 -6.52
C GLU A 321 28.60 -1.28 -6.75
N ASP A 322 28.74 -0.65 -7.93
CA ASP A 322 30.01 -0.10 -8.39
C ASP A 322 30.15 1.42 -8.13
N PHE A 323 29.05 2.14 -7.97
CA PHE A 323 29.07 3.59 -7.79
C PHE A 323 27.76 4.11 -7.18
N LEU A 324 27.88 5.13 -6.33
CA LEU A 324 26.76 5.96 -5.92
C LEU A 324 26.81 7.26 -6.71
N TYR A 325 25.69 7.63 -7.32
CA TYR A 325 25.62 8.86 -8.10
C TYR A 325 24.24 9.51 -8.02
N THR A 326 24.21 10.82 -8.24
CA THR A 326 22.99 11.61 -8.27
C THR A 326 22.67 12.01 -9.71
N GLU A 327 21.52 11.60 -10.24
CA GLU A 327 20.99 12.21 -11.46
C GLU A 327 20.29 13.52 -11.07
N ARG A 328 20.98 14.65 -11.23
CA ARG A 328 20.42 15.97 -10.86
C ARG A 328 19.41 16.42 -11.90
N VAL A 329 18.19 16.69 -11.45
CA VAL A 329 17.22 17.47 -12.22
C VAL A 329 17.20 18.92 -11.73
N THR A 330 17.56 19.22 -10.46
CA THR A 330 17.84 20.57 -9.92
C THR A 330 18.09 20.52 -8.39
N TRP A 331 19.16 19.89 -7.90
CA TRP A 331 19.35 19.72 -6.43
C TRP A 331 20.09 20.91 -5.77
N PRO A 332 19.56 21.53 -4.69
CA PRO A 332 20.29 22.47 -3.86
C PRO A 332 21.20 21.73 -2.87
N GLY A 333 22.45 22.17 -2.69
CA GLY A 333 23.34 21.66 -1.64
C GLY A 333 24.06 20.33 -1.94
N ASN A 334 24.75 19.83 -0.92
CA ASN A 334 25.55 18.60 -0.99
C ASN A 334 24.74 17.40 -0.46
N CYS A 335 24.88 16.25 -1.11
CA CYS A 335 24.41 14.96 -0.61
C CYS A 335 25.65 14.06 -0.54
N SER A 336 26.00 13.57 0.65
CA SER A 336 27.09 12.61 0.80
C SER A 336 26.50 11.22 0.85
N MET A 337 26.99 10.33 0.00
CA MET A 337 26.48 8.97 -0.09
C MET A 337 27.66 8.01 -0.17
N LYS A 338 27.59 6.89 0.55
CA LYS A 338 28.67 5.90 0.60
C LYS A 338 28.11 4.48 0.59
N SER A 339 28.63 3.64 -0.30
CA SER A 339 28.41 2.20 -0.22
C SER A 339 29.28 1.67 0.91
N LEU A 340 28.69 0.95 1.85
CA LEU A 340 29.38 0.51 3.05
C LEU A 340 29.92 -0.91 2.82
N VAL A 341 31.24 -1.03 2.91
CA VAL A 341 32.01 -2.28 2.87
C VAL A 341 32.50 -2.67 4.26
N GLU A 342 33.04 -3.88 4.41
CA GLU A 342 33.43 -4.52 5.69
C GLU A 342 34.00 -3.56 6.77
N GLU A 343 34.92 -2.66 6.39
CA GLU A 343 35.56 -1.71 7.31
C GLU A 343 34.56 -0.78 8.04
N ASN A 344 33.45 -0.43 7.41
CA ASN A 344 32.43 0.47 7.96
C ASN A 344 31.23 -0.29 8.56
N LEU A 345 31.11 -1.58 8.28
CA LEU A 345 29.98 -2.40 8.75
C LEU A 345 29.91 -2.52 10.28
N MET A 346 31.05 -2.43 10.98
CA MET A 346 31.03 -2.42 12.46
C MET A 346 30.24 -1.25 13.05
N HIS A 347 30.33 -0.06 12.44
CA HIS A 347 29.60 1.11 12.92
C HIS A 347 28.10 0.98 12.64
N VAL A 348 27.74 0.41 11.48
CA VAL A 348 26.36 0.07 11.12
C VAL A 348 25.77 -0.94 12.08
N GLN A 349 26.51 -2.00 12.39
CA GLN A 349 26.08 -3.04 13.33
C GLN A 349 25.83 -2.48 14.72
N HIS A 350 26.70 -1.58 15.19
CA HIS A 350 26.53 -0.90 16.47
C HIS A 350 25.33 0.04 16.50
N PHE A 351 25.09 0.77 15.40
CA PHE A 351 23.91 1.59 15.22
C PHE A 351 22.62 0.75 15.29
N LEU A 352 22.49 -0.28 14.44
CA LEU A 352 21.30 -1.11 14.36
C LEU A 352 21.02 -1.90 15.65
N ASN A 353 22.06 -2.37 16.35
CA ASN A 353 21.91 -3.07 17.64
C ASN A 353 21.29 -2.19 18.74
N ARG A 354 21.41 -0.87 18.64
CA ARG A 354 20.82 0.07 19.61
C ARG A 354 19.35 0.34 19.35
N CYS A 355 18.90 0.20 18.10
CA CYS A 355 17.55 0.59 17.70
C CYS A 355 16.49 -0.45 18.12
N ASN A 356 16.86 -1.72 18.34
CA ASN A 356 15.91 -2.83 18.60
C ASN A 356 14.79 -2.91 17.54
N GLU A 357 15.11 -2.52 16.32
CA GLU A 357 14.23 -2.48 15.16
C GLU A 357 14.54 -3.65 14.22
N LYS A 358 13.58 -4.03 13.37
CA LYS A 358 13.82 -5.11 12.40
C LYS A 358 14.74 -4.61 11.29
N HIS A 359 15.88 -5.27 11.13
CA HIS A 359 16.88 -4.91 10.13
C HIS A 359 17.51 -6.14 9.49
N ILE A 360 18.19 -5.93 8.36
CA ILE A 360 19.03 -6.96 7.71
C ILE A 360 20.32 -7.12 8.53
N PRO A 361 20.79 -8.35 8.82
CA PRO A 361 22.05 -8.56 9.53
C PRO A 361 23.24 -7.95 8.78
N VAL A 362 24.15 -7.28 9.49
CA VAL A 362 25.24 -6.52 8.88
C VAL A 362 26.40 -7.43 8.47
N ARG A 363 26.27 -8.04 7.30
CA ARG A 363 27.23 -8.95 6.64
C ARG A 363 27.12 -8.77 5.13
N ASP A 364 28.03 -9.33 4.34
CA ASP A 364 27.94 -9.29 2.87
C ASP A 364 27.11 -10.45 2.30
N ASP A 365 27.01 -11.55 3.05
CA ASP A 365 26.14 -12.69 2.75
C ASP A 365 25.39 -13.14 4.01
N VAL A 366 24.10 -13.43 3.82
CA VAL A 366 23.23 -14.05 4.82
C VAL A 366 22.53 -15.25 4.20
N ASN A 367 23.10 -16.44 4.40
CA ASN A 367 22.53 -17.71 3.93
C ASN A 367 22.31 -17.73 2.41
N GLY A 368 23.29 -17.25 1.66
CA GLY A 368 23.25 -17.17 0.19
C GLY A 368 22.49 -15.98 -0.35
N TRP A 369 21.99 -15.08 0.50
CA TRP A 369 21.48 -13.77 0.10
C TRP A 369 22.61 -12.75 0.22
N GLU A 370 22.95 -12.14 -0.89
CA GLU A 370 23.88 -11.01 -0.93
C GLU A 370 23.21 -9.81 -0.27
N THR A 371 23.90 -9.18 0.68
CA THR A 371 23.39 -8.06 1.44
C THR A 371 24.23 -6.81 1.20
N ARG A 372 23.58 -5.68 0.98
CA ARG A 372 24.23 -4.40 0.68
C ARG A 372 23.72 -3.30 1.60
N PHE A 373 24.62 -2.40 1.95
CA PHE A 373 24.37 -1.29 2.88
C PHE A 373 24.82 0.02 2.24
N TYR A 374 23.93 1.01 2.22
CA TYR A 374 24.19 2.33 1.66
C TYR A 374 23.86 3.38 2.70
N TYR A 375 24.80 4.28 2.90
CA TYR A 375 24.63 5.43 3.75
C TYR A 375 24.34 6.67 2.92
N MET A 376 23.39 7.48 3.37
CA MET A 376 23.08 8.78 2.79
C MET A 376 22.95 9.82 3.89
N SER A 377 23.53 11.00 3.65
CA SER A 377 23.37 12.16 4.52
C SER A 377 23.10 13.38 3.65
N PHE A 378 22.09 14.14 4.07
CA PHE A 378 21.64 15.35 3.39
C PHE A 378 22.14 16.57 4.18
N ASP A 379 22.50 17.64 3.48
CA ASP A 379 22.84 18.91 4.12
C ASP A 379 21.69 19.36 5.03
N SER A 380 22.01 19.76 6.27
CA SER A 380 21.05 20.26 7.27
C SER A 380 20.18 21.44 6.80
N SER A 381 20.59 22.15 5.74
CA SER A 381 19.81 23.23 5.13
C SER A 381 18.68 22.74 4.20
N ILE A 382 18.61 21.44 3.92
CA ILE A 382 17.63 20.81 3.03
C ILE A 382 16.63 20.01 3.85
N LEU A 383 15.33 20.19 3.58
CA LEU A 383 14.29 19.34 4.18
C LEU A 383 14.06 18.14 3.26
N ALA A 384 15.00 17.19 3.27
CA ALA A 384 15.01 16.06 2.35
C ALA A 384 13.94 15.02 2.72
N HIS A 385 13.14 14.63 1.72
CA HIS A 385 12.15 13.57 1.81
C HIS A 385 12.39 12.55 0.69
N ILE A 386 12.53 11.26 1.03
CA ILE A 386 12.46 10.19 0.02
C ILE A 386 10.98 9.97 -0.26
N VAL A 387 10.58 10.15 -1.53
CA VAL A 387 9.17 10.06 -1.95
C VAL A 387 8.86 8.87 -2.86
N ASP A 388 9.89 8.17 -3.31
CA ASP A 388 9.78 7.05 -4.25
C ASP A 388 10.96 6.11 -4.08
N ILE A 389 10.70 4.80 -4.15
CA ILE A 389 11.72 3.76 -4.23
C ILE A 389 11.43 2.94 -5.48
N GLY A 390 12.33 3.00 -6.44
CA GLY A 390 12.30 2.21 -7.67
C GLY A 390 13.50 1.29 -7.82
N VAL A 391 13.45 0.44 -8.84
CA VAL A 391 14.51 -0.50 -9.19
C VAL A 391 14.84 -0.44 -10.68
N ARG A 392 16.10 -0.72 -11.01
CA ARG A 392 16.60 -0.84 -12.38
C ARG A 392 17.62 -1.97 -12.47
N ILE A 393 17.54 -2.83 -13.48
CA ILE A 393 18.54 -3.87 -13.75
C ILE A 393 19.64 -3.27 -14.63
N ARG A 394 20.89 -3.48 -14.23
CA ARG A 394 22.10 -3.24 -15.04
C ARG A 394 22.61 -4.58 -15.61
N GLY A 395 23.27 -4.52 -16.76
CA GLY A 395 23.74 -5.70 -17.50
C GLY A 395 22.83 -6.07 -18.67
N GLN A 396 23.22 -7.07 -19.49
CA GLN A 396 22.38 -7.57 -20.57
C GLN A 396 21.41 -8.63 -20.02
N PRO A 397 20.09 -8.36 -19.90
CA PRO A 397 19.13 -9.31 -19.34
C PRO A 397 18.76 -10.45 -20.31
N PHE A 398 19.47 -10.61 -21.43
CA PHE A 398 19.18 -11.68 -22.39
C PHE A 398 19.52 -13.04 -21.77
N GLY A 399 18.61 -14.02 -21.88
CA GLY A 399 18.87 -15.41 -21.50
C GLY A 399 18.11 -15.97 -20.29
N GLY A 400 17.06 -15.30 -19.80
CA GLY A 400 16.23 -15.82 -18.70
C GLY A 400 16.87 -15.66 -17.31
N HIS A 401 17.81 -14.74 -17.19
CA HIS A 401 18.38 -14.37 -15.90
C HIS A 401 17.37 -13.62 -15.02
N TRP A 402 17.58 -13.67 -13.70
CA TRP A 402 16.68 -13.09 -12.71
C TRP A 402 17.45 -12.56 -11.50
N ILE A 403 16.84 -11.59 -10.83
CA ILE A 403 17.21 -11.13 -9.49
C ILE A 403 16.02 -11.33 -8.58
N ASN A 404 16.20 -12.06 -7.49
CA ASN A 404 15.25 -12.10 -6.39
C ASN A 404 15.64 -11.00 -5.40
N LEU A 405 14.75 -10.02 -5.18
CA LEU A 405 14.88 -9.02 -4.13
C LEU A 405 14.16 -9.54 -2.87
N GLY A 406 14.95 -9.96 -1.89
CA GLY A 406 14.51 -10.66 -0.69
C GLY A 406 14.07 -9.75 0.44
N ALA A 407 14.74 -8.59 0.60
CA ALA A 407 14.34 -7.58 1.59
C ALA A 407 14.85 -6.18 1.23
N ILE A 408 14.13 -5.16 1.68
CA ILE A 408 14.54 -3.77 1.79
C ILE A 408 14.37 -3.34 3.25
N SER A 409 15.35 -2.60 3.77
CA SER A 409 15.30 -1.98 5.09
C SER A 409 15.85 -0.57 5.04
N ILE A 410 15.18 0.37 5.71
CA ILE A 410 15.56 1.79 5.75
C ILE A 410 15.46 2.27 7.19
N HIS A 411 16.54 2.82 7.70
CA HIS A 411 16.63 3.34 9.06
C HIS A 411 17.08 4.80 9.04
N SER A 412 16.57 5.60 9.98
CA SER A 412 17.00 6.98 10.21
C SER A 412 17.85 7.05 11.47
N GLY A 413 18.99 7.74 11.41
CA GLY A 413 19.82 8.01 12.57
C GLY A 413 21.29 8.19 12.23
N VAL A 414 22.01 8.87 13.12
CA VAL A 414 23.42 9.21 12.93
C VAL A 414 24.29 7.95 13.08
N ILE A 415 24.99 7.59 12.01
CA ILE A 415 26.02 6.56 12.05
C ILE A 415 27.35 7.25 12.41
N GLY A 416 27.71 7.27 13.69
CA GLY A 416 28.93 7.92 14.15
C GLY A 416 30.21 7.39 13.48
N ASN A 417 31.22 8.27 13.35
CA ASN A 417 32.59 7.95 12.92
C ASN A 417 32.76 7.36 11.50
N LEU A 418 31.87 7.68 10.56
CA LEU A 418 32.18 7.47 9.14
C LEU A 418 32.94 8.70 8.62
N GLU A 419 34.19 8.54 8.18
CA GLU A 419 34.84 9.59 7.39
C GLU A 419 34.15 9.64 6.01
N TYR A 420 33.54 10.78 5.71
CA TYR A 420 32.72 11.00 4.53
C TYR A 420 33.55 11.59 3.39
N GLU A 421 33.56 10.94 2.23
CA GLU A 421 33.96 11.61 1.00
C GLU A 421 32.85 12.61 0.63
N LYS A 422 33.17 13.91 0.67
CA LYS A 422 32.29 14.93 0.12
C LYS A 422 32.31 14.77 -1.40
N ILE A 423 31.18 14.36 -1.96
CA ILE A 423 30.98 14.32 -3.40
C ILE A 423 30.97 15.78 -3.91
N ASP A 424 32.00 16.17 -4.66
CA ASP A 424 32.09 17.49 -5.28
C ASP A 424 31.01 17.61 -6.39
N PRO A 425 30.10 18.60 -6.32
CA PRO A 425 29.10 18.86 -7.36
C PRO A 425 29.66 19.00 -8.79
N GLN A 426 30.96 19.27 -8.96
CA GLN A 426 31.60 19.49 -10.26
C GLN A 426 32.13 18.21 -10.93
N GLN A 427 32.07 17.04 -10.28
CA GLN A 427 32.66 15.80 -10.82
C GLN A 427 31.71 14.94 -11.68
N PHE A 428 30.50 15.41 -11.97
CA PHE A 428 29.56 14.71 -12.85
C PHE A 428 29.34 15.53 -14.13
N VAL A 429 30.01 15.12 -15.21
CA VAL A 429 29.70 15.54 -16.59
C VAL A 429 28.77 14.52 -17.22
#